data_AF-A0AAQ3TWV2-F1
#
_entry.id   AF-A0AAQ3TWV2-F1
#
_cell.length_a   1.000
_cell.length_b   1.000
_cell.length_c   1.000
_cell.angle_alpha   90.00
_cell.angle_beta   90.00
_cell.angle_gamma   90.00
#
_symmetry.space_group_name_H-M   'P 1'
#
loop_
_entity.id
_entity.type
_entity.pdbx_description
1 polymer ?
#
loop_
_entity_poly.entity_id
_entity_poly.type
_entity_poly.pdbx_seq_one_letter_code
_entity_poly.pdbx_strand_id
1 'polypeptide(L)'
;MYQAGIASLDKFIFSPPRVKRRREGKGFRQPRSKKAAIKPKPTVSAQPPSSESLDHSSHSQEDAEEENSLEPPSSSPKDTSSHTDEVRSTEVSPPQTFDAASLLNFDPSTIGESLVTESPPTSPTTDVTSNLEEIAKQLEAPIEKLVVACDEIRTALELIVDMLPLGPKQVLRPTTHLGFLREDVLAATSRIASRNNQLALKEEITKECVAANQLKVDLDDNSEEARLKASRQALDAKKMKITKEIKHLEEELSWVDATILANDAGMKMLADNKQKLSTSLKASIARIRELNKGLIIGSNEPDRQINNSADDVRTKALTVFELFFAKFIIIYLE
;
A
#
# COMPACT_ATOMS: atom_id res chain seq x y z
N MET A 1 5.10 -30.24 37.75
CA MET A 1 3.72 -30.68 38.07
C MET A 1 2.86 -29.44 38.23
N TYR A 2 2.01 -29.10 37.26
CA TYR A 2 0.96 -28.11 37.45
C TYR A 2 -0.29 -28.56 36.69
N GLN A 3 -1.42 -28.48 37.37
CA GLN A 3 -2.72 -28.94 36.91
C GLN A 3 -3.71 -27.78 37.09
N ALA A 4 -3.84 -26.96 36.05
CA ALA A 4 -4.85 -25.90 35.90
C ALA A 4 -4.75 -25.37 34.46
N GLY A 5 -5.83 -25.09 33.74
CA GLY A 5 -7.24 -25.40 34.00
C GLY A 5 -8.04 -25.27 32.69
N ILE A 6 -9.01 -26.14 32.47
CA ILE A 6 -9.91 -26.05 31.31
C ILE A 6 -11.15 -25.28 31.76
N ALA A 7 -11.27 -24.02 31.34
CA ALA A 7 -12.48 -23.23 31.56
C ALA A 7 -12.65 -22.17 30.45
N SER A 8 -13.91 -21.95 30.07
CA SER A 8 -14.36 -20.85 29.21
C SER A 8 -13.94 -20.91 27.73
N LEU A 9 -14.68 -21.69 26.94
CA LEU A 9 -14.69 -21.60 25.47
C LEU A 9 -16.13 -21.34 25.00
N ASP A 10 -16.70 -20.26 25.50
CA ASP A 10 -18.04 -19.79 25.18
C ASP A 10 -18.00 -18.28 24.89
N LYS A 11 -18.84 -17.81 23.95
CA LYS A 11 -18.82 -16.46 23.32
C LYS A 11 -17.78 -16.22 22.21
N PHE A 12 -17.94 -16.91 21.07
CA PHE A 12 -17.56 -16.33 19.76
C PHE A 12 -18.81 -15.82 19.03
N ILE A 13 -19.15 -14.54 19.24
CA ILE A 13 -20.25 -13.89 18.53
C ILE A 13 -19.73 -13.37 17.18
N PHE A 14 -20.18 -14.01 16.10
CA PHE A 14 -19.80 -13.66 14.73
C PHE A 14 -20.47 -12.34 14.30
N SER A 15 -19.74 -11.23 14.33
CA SER A 15 -20.23 -9.92 13.83
C SER A 15 -19.86 -9.74 12.35
N PRO A 16 -20.84 -9.62 11.42
CA PRO A 16 -20.54 -9.48 9.99
C PRO A 16 -20.05 -8.07 9.60
N PRO A 17 -19.13 -7.95 8.62
CA PRO A 17 -18.55 -6.66 8.22
C PRO A 17 -19.53 -5.78 7.43
N ARG A 18 -19.61 -4.50 7.80
CA ARG A 18 -20.43 -3.49 7.09
C ARG A 18 -19.79 -3.04 5.77
N VAL A 19 -20.21 -3.62 4.66
CA VAL A 19 -19.82 -3.20 3.31
C VAL A 19 -20.45 -1.84 2.96
N LYS A 20 -19.65 -0.76 2.95
CA LYS A 20 -20.08 0.55 2.44
C LYS A 20 -20.01 0.57 0.91
N ARG A 21 -21.18 0.61 0.26
CA ARG A 21 -21.31 0.69 -1.21
C ARG A 21 -20.79 2.03 -1.75
N ARG A 22 -19.83 1.95 -2.67
CA ARG A 22 -19.29 3.06 -3.49
C ARG A 22 -20.37 3.50 -4.49
N ARG A 23 -20.78 4.77 -4.46
CA ARG A 23 -21.65 5.38 -5.49
C ARG A 23 -20.80 6.12 -6.51
N GLU A 24 -20.92 5.73 -7.79
CA GLU A 24 -20.42 6.52 -8.90
C GLU A 24 -21.45 7.57 -9.34
N GLY A 25 -20.98 8.74 -9.79
CA GLY A 25 -21.83 9.85 -10.20
C GLY A 25 -21.10 10.80 -11.17
N LYS A 26 -21.51 10.74 -12.43
CA LYS A 26 -21.20 11.70 -13.53
C LYS A 26 -21.42 13.15 -13.04
N GLY A 27 -20.72 14.20 -13.47
CA GLY A 27 -19.75 14.39 -14.55
C GLY A 27 -20.06 15.70 -15.30
N PHE A 28 -19.06 16.52 -15.66
CA PHE A 28 -19.27 17.76 -16.46
C PHE A 28 -18.07 18.07 -17.38
N ARG A 29 -18.31 18.74 -18.51
CA ARG A 29 -17.36 18.94 -19.62
C ARG A 29 -16.91 20.40 -19.80
N GLN A 30 -15.58 20.62 -19.90
CA GLN A 30 -14.87 21.53 -20.85
C GLN A 30 -15.14 23.06 -20.78
N PRO A 31 -14.39 23.98 -21.47
CA PRO A 31 -13.34 23.78 -22.50
C PRO A 31 -12.04 24.66 -22.48
N ARG A 32 -11.00 24.13 -23.18
CA ARG A 32 -10.03 24.79 -24.12
C ARG A 32 -9.19 26.05 -23.78
N SER A 33 -7.85 25.90 -23.92
CA SER A 33 -6.96 26.60 -24.90
C SER A 33 -5.60 25.86 -24.99
N LYS A 34 -5.05 25.49 -26.17
CA LYS A 34 -4.11 26.25 -27.05
C LYS A 34 -3.04 27.02 -26.23
N LYS A 35 -1.72 26.97 -26.42
CA LYS A 35 -0.77 26.65 -27.54
C LYS A 35 0.57 26.17 -26.88
N ALA A 36 1.65 25.69 -27.50
CA ALA A 36 2.03 25.35 -28.89
C ALA A 36 3.08 24.17 -28.87
N ALA A 37 4.22 24.29 -29.59
CA ALA A 37 5.40 23.40 -29.54
C ALA A 37 6.68 24.22 -29.82
N ILE A 38 7.87 23.73 -29.42
CA ILE A 38 9.19 23.86 -30.09
C ILE A 38 10.25 23.00 -29.34
N LYS A 39 11.16 22.37 -30.10
CA LYS A 39 12.45 21.73 -29.71
C LYS A 39 13.58 22.63 -30.25
N PRO A 40 14.84 22.67 -29.73
CA PRO A 40 15.67 21.48 -29.49
C PRO A 40 16.76 21.55 -28.38
N LYS A 41 17.55 20.46 -28.31
CA LYS A 41 18.88 20.23 -27.68
C LYS A 41 20.00 20.92 -28.56
N PRO A 42 21.34 20.95 -28.26
CA PRO A 42 22.08 20.28 -27.17
C PRO A 42 23.44 20.89 -26.63
N THR A 43 24.06 20.17 -25.67
CA THR A 43 25.53 19.97 -25.40
C THR A 43 26.39 21.06 -24.71
N VAL A 44 27.47 20.56 -24.05
CA VAL A 44 28.68 21.21 -23.46
C VAL A 44 28.46 21.74 -22.02
N SER A 45 28.97 21.15 -20.92
CA SER A 45 30.29 20.60 -20.51
C SER A 45 31.19 21.60 -19.76
N ALA A 46 31.34 21.42 -18.44
CA ALA A 46 32.57 21.67 -17.67
C ALA A 46 32.44 21.13 -16.23
N GLN A 47 33.58 20.82 -15.59
CA GLN A 47 33.72 20.18 -14.26
C GLN A 47 33.79 21.20 -13.09
N PRO A 48 33.71 20.74 -11.82
CA PRO A 48 33.72 21.58 -10.61
C PRO A 48 35.15 21.88 -10.11
N PRO A 49 35.28 22.58 -8.96
CA PRO A 49 35.97 21.91 -7.84
C PRO A 49 35.40 22.20 -6.44
N SER A 50 35.86 21.39 -5.47
CA SER A 50 36.09 21.64 -4.02
C SER A 50 35.04 22.37 -3.16
N SER A 51 34.52 21.86 -2.04
CA SER A 51 35.08 21.13 -0.86
C SER A 51 35.71 22.00 0.24
N GLU A 52 34.85 22.49 1.16
CA GLU A 52 35.10 22.84 2.58
C GLU A 52 33.75 22.54 3.30
N SER A 53 33.56 21.77 4.37
CA SER A 53 34.35 21.31 5.54
C SER A 53 34.45 22.30 6.70
N LEU A 54 34.06 21.83 7.90
CA LEU A 54 34.27 22.45 9.24
C LEU A 54 33.36 23.67 9.55
N ASP A 55 32.84 23.88 10.78
CA ASP A 55 32.69 22.97 11.94
C ASP A 55 31.68 23.56 12.96
N HIS A 56 31.27 22.75 13.96
CA HIS A 56 30.70 23.12 15.29
C HIS A 56 29.42 24.01 15.30
N SER A 57 28.46 23.92 16.23
CA SER A 57 28.58 23.70 17.68
C SER A 57 27.19 23.44 18.31
N SER A 58 27.19 22.92 19.54
CA SER A 58 26.00 22.53 20.32
C SER A 58 25.27 23.73 20.96
N HIS A 59 23.94 23.61 21.14
CA HIS A 59 23.30 24.24 22.30
C HIS A 59 22.06 23.48 22.82
N SER A 60 22.01 23.42 24.15
CA SER A 60 20.94 23.18 25.13
C SER A 60 19.49 23.11 24.60
N GLN A 61 18.67 22.12 24.97
CA GLN A 61 18.16 21.82 26.34
C GLN A 61 17.29 22.96 26.89
N GLU A 62 15.97 22.72 27.00
CA GLU A 62 15.18 23.08 28.17
C GLU A 62 13.82 22.35 28.17
N ASP A 63 13.27 22.20 29.37
CA ASP A 63 12.15 21.32 29.72
C ASP A 63 10.78 22.01 29.55
N ALA A 64 9.71 21.20 29.49
CA ALA A 64 8.37 21.62 29.89
C ALA A 64 7.54 20.40 30.33
N GLU A 65 7.22 20.34 31.61
CA GLU A 65 6.22 19.44 32.20
C GLU A 65 4.81 19.93 31.85
N GLU A 66 3.84 19.02 31.67
CA GLU A 66 2.49 19.27 32.19
C GLU A 66 1.71 17.98 32.45
N GLU A 67 1.15 17.87 33.65
CA GLU A 67 0.26 16.78 34.07
C GLU A 67 -1.17 17.02 33.55
N ASN A 68 -1.93 15.95 33.27
CA ASN A 68 -3.31 15.87 33.80
C ASN A 68 -3.93 14.45 33.80
N SER A 69 -4.21 13.98 35.02
CA SER A 69 -5.36 13.23 35.54
C SER A 69 -6.31 12.36 34.66
N LEU A 70 -6.60 11.15 35.19
CA LEU A 70 -7.91 10.59 35.62
C LEU A 70 -9.15 10.74 34.69
N GLU A 71 -10.11 9.82 34.56
CA GLU A 71 -10.33 8.40 34.94
C GLU A 71 -11.58 7.91 34.13
N PRO A 72 -11.95 6.60 34.11
CA PRO A 72 -13.04 6.08 33.30
C PRO A 72 -14.39 5.98 34.06
N PRO A 73 -15.55 5.97 33.36
CA PRO A 73 -16.79 5.47 33.92
C PRO A 73 -17.06 4.01 33.53
N SER A 74 -17.25 3.17 34.53
CA SER A 74 -17.94 1.89 34.39
C SER A 74 -19.47 2.09 34.45
N SER A 75 -20.24 1.20 33.82
CA SER A 75 -21.62 0.91 34.25
C SER A 75 -22.06 -0.48 33.78
N SER A 76 -22.68 -1.22 34.69
CA SER A 76 -23.22 -2.57 34.46
C SER A 76 -24.76 -2.51 34.26
N PRO A 77 -25.53 -3.57 34.57
CA PRO A 77 -26.12 -4.45 33.57
C PRO A 77 -27.64 -4.24 33.41
N LYS A 78 -28.28 -5.02 32.54
CA LYS A 78 -29.74 -5.14 32.52
C LYS A 78 -30.22 -6.53 32.14
N ASP A 79 -30.99 -7.13 33.04
CA ASP A 79 -31.68 -8.41 32.89
C ASP A 79 -33.01 -8.29 32.12
N THR A 80 -33.75 -9.41 32.05
CA THR A 80 -35.16 -9.61 31.60
C THR A 80 -35.38 -9.73 30.09
N SER A 81 -36.28 -10.58 29.57
CA SER A 81 -36.95 -11.80 30.11
C SER A 81 -37.64 -12.55 28.94
N SER A 82 -37.93 -13.85 29.14
CA SER A 82 -39.02 -14.67 28.51
C SER A 82 -39.82 -14.09 27.32
N HIS A 83 -40.00 -14.83 26.23
CA HIS A 83 -41.02 -15.91 26.24
C HIS A 83 -40.80 -17.02 25.19
N THR A 84 -41.37 -18.18 25.50
CA THR A 84 -41.61 -19.34 24.63
C THR A 84 -42.62 -19.05 23.52
N ASP A 85 -42.51 -19.76 22.39
CA ASP A 85 -43.66 -20.46 21.84
C ASP A 85 -43.26 -21.72 21.03
N GLU A 86 -44.22 -22.62 20.88
CA GLU A 86 -44.07 -24.05 20.55
C GLU A 86 -44.54 -24.37 19.10
N VAL A 87 -44.53 -25.67 18.74
CA VAL A 87 -45.28 -26.31 17.63
C VAL A 87 -44.64 -26.23 16.22
N ARG A 88 -44.61 -27.26 15.34
CA ARG A 88 -44.59 -28.75 15.45
C ARG A 88 -44.55 -29.35 14.01
N SER A 89 -43.69 -30.35 13.76
CA SER A 89 -43.71 -31.24 12.56
C SER A 89 -43.55 -30.53 11.19
N THR A 90 -43.15 -31.14 10.07
CA THR A 90 -42.64 -32.48 9.69
C THR A 90 -41.59 -32.22 8.58
N GLU A 91 -40.66 -33.09 8.20
CA GLU A 91 -40.89 -34.22 7.27
C GLU A 91 -39.54 -34.92 6.99
N VAL A 92 -39.57 -36.19 6.58
CA VAL A 92 -38.39 -37.09 6.48
C VAL A 92 -38.17 -37.52 5.02
N SER A 93 -36.94 -37.44 4.52
CA SER A 93 -36.48 -38.19 3.33
C SER A 93 -34.94 -38.18 3.17
N PRO A 94 -34.35 -39.14 2.41
CA PRO A 94 -33.33 -40.02 3.00
C PRO A 94 -31.89 -39.80 2.48
N PRO A 95 -30.88 -40.48 3.06
CA PRO A 95 -29.49 -40.42 2.59
C PRO A 95 -29.30 -41.08 1.22
N GLN A 96 -28.35 -40.57 0.44
CA GLN A 96 -27.92 -41.19 -0.81
C GLN A 96 -27.31 -42.58 -0.55
N THR A 97 -27.95 -43.60 -1.11
CA THR A 97 -27.46 -44.98 -1.10
C THR A 97 -26.25 -45.12 -2.02
N PHE A 98 -25.10 -45.54 -1.48
CA PHE A 98 -23.98 -45.98 -2.29
C PHE A 98 -24.28 -47.39 -2.81
N ASP A 99 -24.48 -47.52 -4.12
CA ASP A 99 -24.88 -48.78 -4.75
C ASP A 99 -23.69 -49.74 -4.89
N ALA A 100 -23.72 -50.85 -4.17
CA ALA A 100 -22.69 -51.89 -4.21
C ALA A 100 -22.97 -53.00 -5.23
N ALA A 101 -24.05 -52.90 -6.02
CA ALA A 101 -24.48 -53.95 -6.95
C ALA A 101 -23.58 -54.14 -8.20
N SER A 102 -22.46 -53.43 -8.31
CA SER A 102 -21.53 -53.50 -9.45
C SER A 102 -20.27 -54.35 -9.23
N LEU A 103 -20.15 -55.10 -8.12
CA LEU A 103 -18.91 -55.81 -7.75
C LEU A 103 -19.00 -57.35 -7.74
N LEU A 104 -20.14 -57.95 -8.07
CA LEU A 104 -20.29 -59.42 -8.15
C LEU A 104 -21.08 -59.82 -9.41
N ASN A 105 -20.37 -59.94 -10.54
CA ASN A 105 -20.90 -60.52 -11.77
C ASN A 105 -20.40 -61.96 -11.96
N PHE A 106 -21.03 -62.91 -11.29
CA PHE A 106 -20.89 -64.34 -11.55
C PHE A 106 -22.28 -64.99 -11.60
N ASP A 107 -22.58 -65.64 -12.72
CA ASP A 107 -23.86 -66.29 -13.00
C ASP A 107 -23.94 -67.65 -12.29
N PRO A 108 -24.96 -67.91 -11.43
CA PRO A 108 -25.07 -69.14 -10.65
C PRO A 108 -25.60 -70.36 -11.44
N SER A 109 -25.67 -70.31 -12.78
CA SER A 109 -26.34 -71.34 -13.59
C SER A 109 -25.41 -72.33 -14.33
N THR A 110 -24.09 -72.26 -14.16
CA THR A 110 -23.16 -73.20 -14.82
C THR A 110 -22.78 -74.41 -13.95
N ILE A 111 -23.49 -75.52 -14.17
CA ILE A 111 -22.98 -76.91 -14.26
C ILE A 111 -22.38 -77.50 -12.95
N GLY A 112 -22.90 -78.57 -12.33
CA GLY A 112 -24.01 -79.46 -12.69
C GLY A 112 -23.56 -80.82 -13.26
N GLU A 113 -23.19 -81.77 -12.38
CA GLU A 113 -23.27 -83.25 -12.54
C GLU A 113 -22.78 -83.87 -11.20
N SER A 114 -23.64 -84.45 -10.36
CA SER A 114 -24.25 -85.78 -10.46
C SER A 114 -23.29 -86.96 -10.25
N LEU A 115 -23.08 -87.37 -9.00
CA LEU A 115 -22.96 -88.79 -8.64
C LEU A 115 -23.67 -89.09 -7.31
N VAL A 116 -24.51 -90.11 -7.35
CA VAL A 116 -25.19 -90.71 -6.19
C VAL A 116 -24.24 -91.70 -5.52
N THR A 117 -24.14 -91.66 -4.19
CA THR A 117 -23.72 -92.83 -3.39
C THR A 117 -24.51 -92.85 -2.09
N GLU A 118 -25.22 -93.96 -1.84
CA GLU A 118 -26.06 -94.16 -0.64
C GLU A 118 -25.27 -94.62 0.60
N SER A 119 -25.99 -94.64 1.73
CA SER A 119 -25.69 -95.30 3.02
C SER A 119 -24.87 -94.50 4.07
N PRO A 120 -25.08 -94.78 5.37
CA PRO A 120 -26.32 -95.14 6.07
C PRO A 120 -26.64 -94.16 7.24
N PRO A 121 -27.84 -94.22 7.86
CA PRO A 121 -28.17 -93.34 8.98
C PRO A 121 -27.44 -93.76 10.26
N THR A 122 -26.36 -93.07 10.61
CA THR A 122 -25.71 -93.23 11.93
C THR A 122 -26.54 -92.52 12.99
N SER A 123 -27.19 -93.31 13.86
CA SER A 123 -27.87 -92.82 15.06
C SER A 123 -26.90 -92.04 15.97
N PRO A 124 -27.23 -90.82 16.42
CA PRO A 124 -26.37 -90.09 17.34
C PRO A 124 -26.44 -90.69 18.74
N THR A 125 -25.40 -91.44 19.13
CA THR A 125 -25.09 -91.62 20.55
C THR A 125 -24.52 -90.30 21.06
N THR A 126 -25.33 -89.52 21.76
CA THR A 126 -24.94 -88.22 22.34
C THR A 126 -23.85 -88.41 23.40
N ASP A 127 -22.58 -88.30 23.00
CA ASP A 127 -21.48 -88.14 23.93
C ASP A 127 -21.50 -86.71 24.50
N VAL A 128 -22.08 -86.60 25.70
CA VAL A 128 -22.17 -85.35 26.45
C VAL A 128 -20.78 -84.75 26.72
N THR A 129 -19.73 -85.56 26.81
CA THR A 129 -18.37 -85.07 27.12
C THR A 129 -17.73 -84.38 25.93
N SER A 130 -17.77 -84.99 24.74
CA SER A 130 -17.32 -84.36 23.48
C SER A 130 -18.09 -83.07 23.16
N ASN A 131 -19.41 -83.05 23.34
CA ASN A 131 -20.23 -81.85 23.11
C ASN A 131 -19.90 -80.72 24.12
N LEU A 132 -19.64 -81.04 25.39
CA LEU A 132 -19.19 -80.05 26.38
C LEU A 132 -17.82 -79.46 26.03
N GLU A 133 -16.90 -80.27 25.53
CA GLU A 133 -15.58 -79.82 25.10
C GLU A 133 -15.67 -78.88 23.87
N GLU A 134 -16.56 -79.18 22.93
CA GLU A 134 -16.82 -78.32 21.77
C GLU A 134 -17.44 -76.98 22.18
N ILE A 135 -18.47 -76.98 23.02
CA ILE A 135 -19.09 -75.75 23.55
C ILE A 135 -18.07 -74.93 24.36
N ALA A 136 -17.20 -75.57 25.15
CA ALA A 136 -16.14 -74.88 25.88
C ALA A 136 -15.16 -74.17 24.93
N LYS A 137 -14.69 -74.84 23.87
CA LYS A 137 -13.83 -74.24 22.84
C LYS A 137 -14.51 -73.08 22.09
N GLN A 138 -15.82 -73.19 21.84
CA GLN A 138 -16.59 -72.08 21.26
C GLN A 138 -16.66 -70.89 22.23
N LEU A 139 -16.84 -71.14 23.53
CA LEU A 139 -16.88 -70.11 24.58
C LEU A 139 -15.54 -69.41 24.87
N GLU A 140 -14.41 -69.99 24.47
CA GLU A 140 -13.10 -69.34 24.50
C GLU A 140 -12.91 -68.29 23.38
N ALA A 141 -13.82 -68.22 22.40
CA ALA A 141 -13.76 -67.23 21.34
C ALA A 141 -14.01 -65.80 21.85
N PRO A 142 -13.38 -64.76 21.25
CA PRO A 142 -13.67 -63.37 21.59
C PRO A 142 -15.15 -63.03 21.34
N ILE A 143 -15.69 -62.13 22.16
CA ILE A 143 -17.13 -61.85 22.26
C ILE A 143 -17.77 -61.49 20.90
N GLU A 144 -17.04 -60.81 20.01
CA GLU A 144 -17.49 -60.50 18.65
C GLU A 144 -17.83 -61.75 17.83
N LYS A 145 -17.04 -62.82 17.97
CA LYS A 145 -17.26 -64.10 17.28
C LYS A 145 -18.31 -64.92 18.02
N LEU A 146 -18.27 -64.91 19.34
CA LEU A 146 -19.18 -65.67 20.19
C LEU A 146 -20.65 -65.30 19.96
N VAL A 147 -20.94 -64.00 19.84
CA VAL A 147 -22.32 -63.54 19.63
C VAL A 147 -22.78 -63.67 18.16
N VAL A 148 -21.85 -63.88 17.22
CA VAL A 148 -22.18 -64.29 15.84
C VAL A 148 -22.52 -65.79 15.77
N ALA A 149 -21.76 -66.64 16.45
CA ALA A 149 -21.98 -68.09 16.55
C ALA A 149 -23.01 -68.51 17.62
N CYS A 150 -23.78 -67.56 18.16
CA CYS A 150 -24.67 -67.82 19.30
C CYS A 150 -25.78 -68.85 19.03
N ASP A 151 -26.24 -68.98 17.78
CA ASP A 151 -27.24 -69.99 17.38
C ASP A 151 -26.66 -71.42 17.37
N GLU A 152 -25.37 -71.57 17.03
CA GLU A 152 -24.65 -72.85 17.06
C GLU A 152 -24.45 -73.30 18.51
N ILE A 153 -23.96 -72.39 19.36
CA ILE A 153 -23.76 -72.61 20.80
C ILE A 153 -25.10 -72.95 21.49
N ARG A 154 -26.19 -72.23 21.15
CA ARG A 154 -27.53 -72.52 21.68
C ARG A 154 -27.97 -73.93 21.31
N THR A 155 -27.86 -74.29 20.03
CA THR A 155 -28.31 -75.59 19.51
C THR A 155 -27.52 -76.74 20.13
N ALA A 156 -26.18 -76.62 20.21
CA ALA A 156 -25.33 -77.61 20.85
C ALA A 156 -25.64 -77.78 22.36
N LEU A 157 -25.92 -76.68 23.06
CA LEU A 157 -26.25 -76.71 24.48
C LEU A 157 -27.65 -77.29 24.74
N GLU A 158 -28.65 -76.95 23.93
CA GLU A 158 -30.01 -77.50 24.03
C GLU A 158 -30.05 -79.03 23.90
N LEU A 159 -29.17 -79.62 23.08
CA LEU A 159 -29.04 -81.09 22.93
C LEU A 159 -28.55 -81.81 24.20
N ILE A 160 -27.85 -81.13 25.11
CA ILE A 160 -27.24 -81.75 26.30
C ILE A 160 -27.77 -81.21 27.63
N VAL A 161 -28.48 -80.07 27.65
CA VAL A 161 -28.84 -79.33 28.87
C VAL A 161 -29.75 -80.12 29.84
N ASP A 162 -30.51 -81.10 29.35
CA ASP A 162 -31.34 -81.99 30.16
C ASP A 162 -30.59 -83.20 30.75
N MET A 163 -29.38 -83.48 30.24
CA MET A 163 -28.48 -84.51 30.76
C MET A 163 -27.49 -83.97 31.81
N LEU A 164 -27.46 -82.65 32.03
CA LEU A 164 -26.54 -82.00 32.97
C LEU A 164 -27.10 -81.94 34.41
N PRO A 165 -26.24 -82.12 35.44
CA PRO A 165 -26.61 -81.83 36.82
C PRO A 165 -27.06 -80.36 37.03
N LEU A 166 -27.86 -80.14 38.07
CA LEU A 166 -28.56 -78.87 38.31
C LEU A 166 -27.63 -77.64 38.39
N GLY A 167 -26.42 -77.79 38.96
CA GLY A 167 -25.43 -76.71 39.08
C GLY A 167 -24.94 -76.20 37.72
N PRO A 168 -24.22 -77.02 36.92
CA PRO A 168 -23.80 -76.67 35.56
C PRO A 168 -24.95 -76.18 34.68
N LYS A 169 -26.13 -76.79 34.79
CA LYS A 169 -27.34 -76.37 34.06
C LYS A 169 -27.75 -74.92 34.37
N GLN A 170 -27.69 -74.49 35.63
CA GLN A 170 -28.01 -73.11 36.00
C GLN A 170 -26.97 -72.11 35.49
N VAL A 171 -25.69 -72.48 35.46
CA VAL A 171 -24.59 -71.61 35.00
C VAL A 171 -24.56 -71.45 33.48
N LEU A 172 -24.86 -72.52 32.72
CA LEU A 172 -24.82 -72.51 31.26
C LEU A 172 -26.11 -71.99 30.61
N ARG A 173 -27.26 -72.05 31.30
CA ARG A 173 -28.55 -71.61 30.75
C ARG A 173 -28.56 -70.16 30.22
N PRO A 174 -27.96 -69.14 30.89
CA PRO A 174 -27.86 -67.79 30.34
C PRO A 174 -27.17 -67.71 28.97
N THR A 175 -26.26 -68.64 28.66
CA THR A 175 -25.54 -68.68 27.38
C THR A 175 -26.47 -68.93 26.19
N THR A 176 -27.60 -69.63 26.37
CA THR A 176 -28.63 -69.79 25.32
C THR A 176 -29.30 -68.47 24.91
N HIS A 177 -29.12 -67.42 25.70
CA HIS A 177 -29.69 -66.09 25.49
C HIS A 177 -28.66 -65.07 24.99
N LEU A 178 -27.44 -65.51 24.63
CA LEU A 178 -26.36 -64.62 24.18
C LEU A 178 -26.75 -63.78 22.94
N GLY A 179 -27.59 -64.33 22.05
CA GLY A 179 -28.07 -63.64 20.85
C GLY A 179 -28.81 -62.32 21.11
N PHE A 180 -29.40 -62.12 22.29
CA PHE A 180 -30.03 -60.84 22.66
C PHE A 180 -29.03 -59.67 22.76
N LEU A 181 -27.73 -59.95 22.94
CA LEU A 181 -26.69 -58.92 23.04
C LEU A 181 -25.98 -58.64 21.70
N ARG A 182 -26.41 -59.27 20.59
CA ARG A 182 -25.71 -59.25 19.30
C ARG A 182 -25.53 -57.86 18.72
N GLU A 183 -26.61 -57.09 18.64
CA GLU A 183 -26.60 -55.76 18.06
C GLU A 183 -25.77 -54.79 18.92
N ASP A 184 -25.93 -54.87 20.26
CA ASP A 184 -25.19 -54.02 21.21
C ASP A 184 -23.68 -54.28 21.20
N VAL A 185 -23.26 -55.55 21.18
CA VAL A 185 -21.83 -55.93 21.12
C VAL A 185 -21.22 -55.48 19.80
N LEU A 186 -21.83 -55.79 18.66
CA LEU A 186 -21.30 -55.40 17.34
C LEU A 186 -21.25 -53.87 17.19
N ALA A 187 -22.27 -53.15 17.67
CA ALA A 187 -22.27 -51.69 17.68
C ALA A 187 -21.23 -51.12 18.66
N ALA A 188 -20.98 -51.76 19.80
CA ALA A 188 -19.94 -51.35 20.74
C ALA A 188 -18.54 -51.52 20.16
N THR A 189 -18.21 -52.69 19.58
CA THR A 189 -16.91 -52.94 18.94
C THR A 189 -16.69 -51.99 17.76
N SER A 190 -17.70 -51.74 16.94
CA SER A 190 -17.64 -50.76 15.85
C SER A 190 -17.33 -49.33 16.34
N ARG A 191 -18.00 -48.88 17.43
CA ARG A 191 -17.70 -47.59 18.08
C ARG A 191 -16.28 -47.54 18.68
N ILE A 192 -15.77 -48.64 19.23
CA ILE A 192 -14.41 -48.72 19.78
C ILE A 192 -13.38 -48.60 18.65
N ALA A 193 -13.52 -49.38 17.57
CA ALA A 193 -12.65 -49.30 16.40
C ALA A 193 -12.65 -47.88 15.79
N SER A 194 -13.82 -47.27 15.65
CA SER A 194 -13.95 -45.88 15.18
C SER A 194 -13.24 -44.88 16.08
N ARG A 195 -13.34 -45.02 17.41
CA ARG A 195 -12.66 -44.14 18.39
C ARG A 195 -11.14 -44.30 18.39
N ASN A 196 -10.64 -45.52 18.25
CA ASN A 196 -9.20 -45.77 18.17
C ASN A 196 -8.57 -45.04 16.96
N ASN A 197 -9.32 -44.93 15.86
CA ASN A 197 -8.90 -44.18 14.67
C ASN A 197 -9.02 -42.64 14.82
N GLN A 198 -9.63 -42.11 15.89
CA GLN A 198 -9.76 -40.65 16.10
C GLN A 198 -8.49 -39.98 16.62
N LEU A 199 -7.50 -40.73 17.13
CA LEU A 199 -6.29 -40.13 17.72
C LEU A 199 -5.49 -39.36 16.66
N ALA A 200 -5.17 -40.01 15.54
CA ALA A 200 -4.47 -39.37 14.42
C ALA A 200 -5.25 -38.16 13.86
N LEU A 201 -6.57 -38.27 13.74
CA LEU A 201 -7.42 -37.15 13.28
C LEU A 201 -7.38 -35.96 14.25
N LYS A 202 -7.31 -36.20 15.57
CA LYS A 202 -7.17 -35.12 16.56
C LYS A 202 -5.81 -34.45 16.48
N GLU A 203 -4.74 -35.21 16.26
CA GLU A 203 -3.39 -34.67 16.06
C GLU A 203 -3.26 -33.85 14.76
N GLU A 204 -3.92 -34.28 13.68
CA GLU A 204 -4.00 -33.53 12.43
C GLU A 204 -4.80 -32.22 12.63
N ILE A 205 -5.97 -32.27 13.28
CA ILE A 205 -6.76 -31.08 13.59
C ILE A 205 -5.98 -30.09 14.47
N THR A 206 -5.25 -30.54 15.50
CA THR A 206 -4.48 -29.61 16.34
C THR A 206 -3.31 -29.00 15.57
N LYS A 207 -2.64 -29.77 14.71
CA LYS A 207 -1.58 -29.25 13.81
C LYS A 207 -2.11 -28.20 12.84
N GLU A 208 -3.24 -28.46 12.18
CA GLU A 208 -3.87 -27.49 11.27
C GLU A 208 -4.35 -26.23 12.02
N CYS A 209 -4.91 -26.38 13.23
CA CYS A 209 -5.26 -25.23 14.08
C CYS A 209 -4.03 -24.39 14.46
N VAL A 210 -2.88 -25.01 14.76
CA VAL A 210 -1.63 -24.27 15.05
C VAL A 210 -1.13 -23.54 13.79
N ALA A 211 -1.14 -24.20 12.63
CA ALA A 211 -0.74 -23.58 11.36
C ALA A 211 -1.65 -22.41 10.98
N ALA A 212 -2.97 -22.58 11.09
CA ALA A 212 -3.95 -21.53 10.82
C ALA A 212 -3.82 -20.34 11.79
N ASN A 213 -3.52 -20.59 13.07
CA ASN A 213 -3.26 -19.51 14.03
C ASN A 213 -1.96 -18.76 13.71
N GLN A 214 -0.90 -19.42 13.25
CA GLN A 214 0.32 -18.74 12.81
C GLN A 214 0.05 -17.87 11.57
N LEU A 215 -0.61 -18.42 10.54
CA LEU A 215 -1.01 -17.66 9.35
C LEU A 215 -1.90 -16.46 9.69
N LYS A 216 -2.74 -16.57 10.73
CA LYS A 216 -3.50 -15.43 11.24
C LYS A 216 -2.60 -14.36 11.87
N VAL A 217 -1.64 -14.74 12.71
CA VAL A 217 -0.67 -13.79 13.30
C VAL A 217 0.11 -13.07 12.20
N ASP A 218 0.58 -13.80 11.19
CA ASP A 218 1.33 -13.24 10.06
C ASP A 218 0.45 -12.32 9.18
N LEU A 219 -0.86 -12.57 9.10
CA LEU A 219 -1.84 -11.72 8.39
C LEU A 219 -2.27 -10.49 9.20
N ASP A 220 -2.34 -10.60 10.52
CA ASP A 220 -2.62 -9.50 11.44
C ASP A 220 -1.38 -8.59 11.62
N ASP A 221 -0.17 -9.03 11.23
CA ASP A 221 1.03 -8.19 11.17
C ASP A 221 0.99 -7.17 10.02
N ASN A 222 0.53 -5.98 10.36
CA ASN A 222 0.45 -4.84 9.44
C ASN A 222 1.70 -3.93 9.48
N SER A 223 2.83 -4.40 10.06
CA SER A 223 4.06 -3.60 10.23
C SER A 223 4.62 -3.08 8.90
N GLU A 224 4.67 -3.92 7.86
CA GLU A 224 5.14 -3.53 6.54
C GLU A 224 4.21 -2.53 5.84
N GLU A 225 2.88 -2.66 5.97
CA GLU A 225 1.95 -1.65 5.43
C GLU A 225 2.18 -0.31 6.13
N ALA A 226 2.30 -0.31 7.47
CA ALA A 226 2.57 0.90 8.24
C ALA A 226 3.91 1.55 7.84
N ARG A 227 4.97 0.75 7.65
CA ARG A 227 6.30 1.21 7.20
C ARG A 227 6.24 1.83 5.81
N LEU A 228 5.58 1.18 4.85
CA LEU A 228 5.40 1.68 3.48
C LEU A 228 4.56 2.95 3.44
N LYS A 229 3.51 3.04 4.27
CA LYS A 229 2.64 4.22 4.40
C LYS A 229 3.38 5.42 4.99
N ALA A 230 4.18 5.22 6.03
CA ALA A 230 5.05 6.26 6.60
C ALA A 230 6.11 6.72 5.59
N SER A 231 6.77 5.78 4.89
CA SER A 231 7.73 6.09 3.82
C SER A 231 7.10 6.93 2.72
N ARG A 232 5.89 6.58 2.27
CA ARG A 232 5.14 7.35 1.28
C ARG A 232 4.82 8.76 1.77
N GLN A 233 4.37 8.93 3.02
CA GLN A 233 4.10 10.25 3.60
C GLN A 233 5.35 11.13 3.64
N ALA A 234 6.51 10.58 4.02
CA ALA A 234 7.79 11.28 3.99
C ALA A 234 8.20 11.69 2.56
N LEU A 235 7.97 10.83 1.56
CA LEU A 235 8.22 11.17 0.15
C LEU A 235 7.26 12.25 -0.38
N ASP A 236 5.98 12.19 -0.04
CA ASP A 236 5.01 13.23 -0.41
C ASP A 236 5.36 14.58 0.26
N ALA A 237 5.81 14.59 1.51
CA ALA A 237 6.33 15.79 2.17
C ALA A 237 7.58 16.36 1.48
N LYS A 238 8.55 15.51 1.13
CA LYS A 238 9.75 15.91 0.37
C LYS A 238 9.39 16.47 -1.01
N LYS A 239 8.44 15.85 -1.70
CA LYS A 239 7.92 16.33 -2.99
C LYS A 239 7.28 17.72 -2.85
N MET A 240 6.50 17.96 -1.80
CA MET A 240 5.93 19.29 -1.54
C MET A 240 6.99 20.35 -1.24
N LYS A 241 8.07 19.99 -0.51
CA LYS A 241 9.21 20.89 -0.28
C LYS A 241 9.88 21.29 -1.60
N ILE A 242 10.28 20.30 -2.42
CA ILE A 242 10.92 20.52 -3.73
C ILE A 242 10.00 21.34 -4.65
N THR A 243 8.69 21.11 -4.62
CA THR A 243 7.73 21.88 -5.44
C THR A 243 7.66 23.36 -5.02
N LYS A 244 7.90 23.69 -3.74
CA LYS A 244 8.02 25.09 -3.29
C LYS A 244 9.35 25.70 -3.72
N GLU A 245 10.45 24.96 -3.57
CA GLU A 245 11.80 25.38 -4.00
C GLU A 245 11.85 25.67 -5.50
N ILE A 246 11.23 24.84 -6.35
CA ILE A 246 11.12 25.07 -7.80
C ILE A 246 10.39 26.39 -8.09
N LYS A 247 9.25 26.67 -7.44
CA LYS A 247 8.49 27.90 -7.66
C LYS A 247 9.27 29.15 -7.27
N HIS A 248 10.00 29.10 -6.16
CA HIS A 248 10.88 30.20 -5.74
C HIS A 248 11.95 30.48 -6.79
N LEU A 249 12.61 29.43 -7.31
CA LEU A 249 13.61 29.57 -8.37
C LEU A 249 13.00 30.08 -9.69
N GLU A 250 11.77 29.70 -10.04
CA GLU A 250 11.04 30.23 -11.20
C GLU A 250 10.73 31.73 -11.04
N GLU A 251 10.35 32.18 -9.84
CA GLU A 251 10.13 33.58 -9.49
C GLU A 251 11.44 34.41 -9.53
N GLU A 252 12.53 33.88 -8.96
CA GLU A 252 13.86 34.50 -9.02
C GLU A 252 14.39 34.62 -10.45
N LEU A 253 14.27 33.57 -11.26
CA LEU A 253 14.65 33.60 -12.68
C LEU A 253 13.86 34.65 -13.45
N SER A 254 12.55 34.75 -13.22
CA SER A 254 11.71 35.79 -13.84
C SER A 254 12.14 37.22 -13.45
N TRP A 255 12.67 37.41 -12.23
CA TRP A 255 13.21 38.70 -11.79
C TRP A 255 14.57 39.02 -12.43
N VAL A 256 15.45 38.02 -12.54
CA VAL A 256 16.75 38.15 -13.22
C VAL A 256 16.55 38.47 -14.71
N ASP A 257 15.66 37.75 -15.41
CA ASP A 257 15.36 37.99 -16.83
C ASP A 257 14.82 39.42 -17.06
N ALA A 258 13.91 39.90 -16.21
CA ALA A 258 13.40 41.27 -16.27
C ALA A 258 14.52 42.31 -16.05
N THR A 259 15.46 42.01 -15.15
CA THR A 259 16.63 42.87 -14.86
C THR A 259 17.62 42.90 -16.03
N ILE A 260 17.86 41.76 -16.68
CA ILE A 260 18.68 41.67 -17.90
C ILE A 260 18.06 42.51 -19.02
N LEU A 261 16.76 42.35 -19.29
CA LEU A 261 16.05 43.14 -20.30
C LEU A 261 16.10 44.65 -20.04
N ALA A 262 16.00 45.08 -18.78
CA ALA A 262 16.14 46.48 -18.40
C ALA A 262 17.56 47.01 -18.63
N ASN A 263 18.58 46.21 -18.29
CA ASN A 263 19.98 46.56 -18.51
C ASN A 263 20.32 46.64 -20.02
N ASP A 264 19.84 45.71 -20.84
CA ASP A 264 20.02 45.73 -22.30
C ASP A 264 19.38 46.97 -22.94
N ALA A 265 18.18 47.36 -22.48
CA ALA A 265 17.54 48.59 -22.90
C ALA A 265 18.35 49.83 -22.49
N GLY A 266 18.90 49.85 -21.27
CA GLY A 266 19.82 50.89 -20.79
C GLY A 266 21.10 50.99 -21.61
N MET A 267 21.71 49.84 -21.94
CA MET A 267 22.92 49.76 -22.78
C MET A 267 22.67 50.27 -24.20
N LYS A 268 21.51 49.97 -24.78
CA LYS A 268 21.09 50.53 -26.08
C LYS A 268 20.94 52.04 -26.02
N MET A 269 20.22 52.57 -25.02
CA MET A 269 20.06 54.01 -24.81
C MET A 269 21.41 54.72 -24.61
N LEU A 270 22.36 54.09 -23.91
CA LEU A 270 23.72 54.58 -23.74
C LEU A 270 24.50 54.61 -25.06
N ALA A 271 24.36 53.58 -25.90
CA ALA A 271 24.99 53.53 -27.22
C ALA A 271 24.44 54.63 -28.15
N ASP A 272 23.12 54.81 -28.19
CA ASP A 272 22.45 55.86 -28.98
C ASP A 272 22.89 57.26 -28.51
N ASN A 273 22.94 57.50 -27.20
CA ASN A 273 23.45 58.76 -26.63
C ASN A 273 24.93 59.00 -26.95
N LYS A 274 25.78 57.96 -26.87
CA LYS A 274 27.20 58.05 -27.23
C LYS A 274 27.38 58.40 -28.71
N GLN A 275 26.56 57.83 -29.60
CA GLN A 275 26.57 58.15 -31.02
C GLN A 275 26.10 59.60 -31.29
N LYS A 276 25.04 60.04 -30.61
CA LYS A 276 24.55 61.42 -30.66
C LYS A 276 25.61 62.43 -30.18
N LEU A 277 26.29 62.16 -29.07
CA LEU A 277 27.40 62.98 -28.59
C LEU A 277 28.59 62.98 -29.56
N SER A 278 28.95 61.82 -30.13
CA SER A 278 30.04 61.73 -31.13
C SER A 278 29.76 62.57 -32.38
N THR A 279 28.53 62.51 -32.91
CA THR A 279 28.13 63.32 -34.07
C THR A 279 28.09 64.82 -33.73
N SER A 280 27.55 65.20 -32.57
CA SER A 280 27.55 66.60 -32.10
C SER A 280 28.96 67.15 -31.88
N LEU A 281 29.88 66.34 -31.33
CA LEU A 281 31.28 66.71 -31.14
C LEU A 281 31.99 66.91 -32.48
N LYS A 282 31.80 66.01 -33.45
CA LYS A 282 32.34 66.15 -34.82
C LYS A 282 31.84 67.44 -35.48
N ALA A 283 30.55 67.76 -35.35
CA ALA A 283 29.97 68.99 -35.87
C ALA A 283 30.55 70.25 -35.19
N SER A 284 30.72 70.22 -33.87
CA SER A 284 31.35 71.32 -33.12
C SER A 284 32.81 71.55 -33.54
N ILE A 285 33.61 70.48 -33.66
CA ILE A 285 35.00 70.56 -34.14
C ILE A 285 35.06 71.10 -35.57
N ALA A 286 34.15 70.68 -36.47
CA ALA A 286 34.07 71.23 -37.81
C ALA A 286 33.75 72.74 -37.80
N ARG A 287 32.81 73.18 -36.94
CA ARG A 287 32.46 74.60 -36.76
C ARG A 287 33.63 75.43 -36.22
N ILE A 288 34.37 74.91 -35.23
CA ILE A 288 35.57 75.57 -34.69
C ILE A 288 36.62 75.74 -35.79
N ARG A 289 36.87 74.70 -36.60
CA ARG A 289 37.79 74.79 -37.75
C ARG A 289 37.35 75.82 -38.78
N GLU A 290 36.05 75.96 -39.04
CA GLU A 290 35.54 76.97 -39.97
C GLU A 290 35.71 78.39 -39.42
N LEU A 291 35.33 78.62 -38.17
CA LEU A 291 35.53 79.92 -37.49
C LEU A 291 37.01 80.31 -37.45
N ASN A 292 37.92 79.34 -37.24
CA ASN A 292 39.36 79.58 -37.20
C ASN A 292 39.95 80.00 -38.55
N LYS A 293 39.30 79.71 -39.69
CA LYS A 293 39.72 80.26 -41.00
C LYS A 293 39.44 81.76 -41.13
N GLY A 294 38.40 82.25 -40.44
CA GLY A 294 38.05 83.67 -40.39
C GLY A 294 38.84 84.45 -39.33
N LEU A 295 39.69 83.79 -38.55
CA LEU A 295 40.49 84.41 -37.49
C LEU A 295 41.76 85.05 -38.09
N ILE A 296 41.75 86.37 -38.23
CA ILE A 296 42.96 87.13 -38.55
C ILE A 296 43.80 87.25 -37.26
N ILE A 297 45.03 86.77 -37.30
CA ILE A 297 45.96 86.79 -36.17
C ILE A 297 46.75 88.09 -36.21
N GLY A 298 46.51 88.97 -35.22
CA GLY A 298 47.22 90.24 -35.07
C GLY A 298 46.69 91.04 -33.89
N SER A 299 47.44 92.06 -33.47
CA SER A 299 46.89 93.15 -32.68
C SER A 299 46.36 94.22 -33.63
N ASN A 300 45.21 94.83 -33.30
CA ASN A 300 44.67 95.95 -34.06
C ASN A 300 45.51 97.24 -33.90
N GLU A 301 46.51 97.25 -33.02
CA GLU A 301 47.26 98.47 -32.66
C GLU A 301 48.09 99.08 -33.82
N PRO A 302 48.90 98.32 -34.60
CA PRO A 302 49.54 98.87 -35.80
C PRO A 302 48.53 99.44 -36.82
N ASP A 303 47.44 98.73 -37.10
CA ASP A 303 46.42 99.18 -38.05
C ASP A 303 45.67 100.42 -37.55
N ARG A 304 45.41 100.49 -36.23
CA ARG A 304 44.85 101.67 -35.55
C ARG A 304 45.83 102.84 -35.61
N GLN A 305 47.13 102.61 -35.47
CA GLN A 305 48.16 103.65 -35.60
C GLN A 305 48.26 104.18 -37.04
N ILE A 306 48.13 103.30 -38.05
CA ILE A 306 48.05 103.70 -39.46
C ILE A 306 46.81 104.57 -39.72
N ASN A 307 45.63 104.15 -39.25
CA ASN A 307 44.40 104.95 -39.37
C ASN A 307 44.50 106.30 -38.65
N ASN A 308 45.03 106.33 -37.42
CA ASN A 308 45.23 107.57 -36.67
C ASN A 308 46.21 108.52 -37.39
N SER A 309 47.29 107.99 -38.00
CA SER A 309 48.22 108.79 -38.79
C SER A 309 47.59 109.34 -40.07
N ALA A 310 46.71 108.58 -40.72
CA ALA A 310 45.96 109.06 -41.88
C ALA A 310 44.95 110.16 -41.50
N ASP A 311 44.31 110.04 -40.33
CA ASP A 311 43.36 111.03 -39.83
C ASP A 311 44.02 112.32 -39.33
N ASP A 312 45.22 112.23 -38.76
CA ASP A 312 46.09 113.37 -38.44
C ASP A 312 46.52 114.14 -39.70
N VAL A 313 46.90 113.44 -40.78
CA VAL A 313 47.15 114.07 -42.08
C VAL A 313 45.88 114.74 -42.64
N ARG A 314 44.71 114.09 -42.53
CA ARG A 314 43.43 114.66 -42.96
C ARG A 314 43.07 115.92 -42.18
N THR A 315 43.20 115.93 -40.86
CA THR A 315 42.90 117.09 -40.01
C THR A 315 43.92 118.22 -40.19
N LYS A 316 45.19 117.92 -40.43
CA LYS A 316 46.20 118.93 -40.84
C LYS A 316 45.87 119.56 -42.19
N ALA A 317 45.45 118.78 -43.18
CA ALA A 317 45.03 119.32 -44.47
C ALA A 317 43.77 120.22 -44.32
N LEU A 318 42.76 119.77 -43.57
CA LEU A 318 41.56 120.55 -43.30
C LEU A 318 41.85 121.86 -42.58
N THR A 319 42.69 121.86 -41.54
CA THR A 319 43.06 123.10 -40.82
C THR A 319 43.88 124.05 -41.70
N VAL A 320 44.72 123.55 -42.62
CA VAL A 320 45.39 124.40 -43.63
C VAL A 320 44.37 125.02 -44.60
N PHE A 321 43.35 124.27 -45.04
CA PHE A 321 42.26 124.83 -45.85
C PHE A 321 41.44 125.87 -45.08
N GLU A 322 41.06 125.60 -43.83
CA GLU A 322 40.33 126.55 -42.97
C GLU A 322 41.13 127.85 -42.76
N LEU A 323 42.45 127.75 -42.49
CA LEU A 323 43.34 128.91 -42.38
C LEU A 323 43.52 129.65 -43.71
N PHE A 324 43.55 128.93 -44.84
CA PHE A 324 43.57 129.55 -46.17
C PHE A 324 42.28 130.32 -46.42
N PHE A 325 41.10 129.72 -46.19
CA PHE A 325 39.82 130.41 -46.33
C PHE A 325 39.70 131.61 -45.40
N ALA A 326 40.11 131.49 -44.12
CA ALA A 326 40.11 132.60 -43.18
C ALA A 326 41.01 133.78 -43.64
N LYS A 327 42.21 133.50 -44.17
CA LYS A 327 43.10 134.54 -44.72
C LYS A 327 42.62 135.11 -46.05
N PHE A 328 42.03 134.28 -46.92
CA PHE A 328 41.49 134.72 -48.20
C PHE A 328 40.28 135.65 -48.02
N ILE A 329 39.46 135.40 -46.99
CA ILE A 329 38.36 136.29 -46.58
C ILE A 329 38.89 137.63 -46.05
N ILE A 330 40.00 137.65 -45.29
CA ILE A 330 40.60 138.90 -44.80
C ILE A 330 41.21 139.73 -45.94
N ILE A 331 41.90 139.11 -46.90
CA ILE A 331 42.59 139.81 -48.00
C ILE A 331 41.61 140.35 -49.08
N TYR A 332 40.36 139.86 -49.12
CA TYR A 332 39.32 140.35 -50.04
C TYR A 332 38.25 141.24 -49.36
N LEU A 333 38.48 141.68 -48.11
CA LEU A 333 37.59 142.58 -47.37
C LEU A 333 38.29 143.82 -46.78
N GLU A 334 39.56 144.06 -47.15
CA GLU A 334 40.28 145.35 -47.03
C GLU A 334 40.54 145.93 -48.44
#